data_AF-A0A1H9Y244-F1
#
_entry.id   AF-A0A1H9Y244-F1
#
_cell.length_a   1.000
_cell.length_b   1.000
_cell.length_c   1.000
_cell.angle_alpha   90.00
_cell.angle_beta   90.00
_cell.angle_gamma   90.00
#
_symmetry.space_group_name_H-M   'P 1'
#
loop_
_entity.id
_entity.type
_entity.pdbx_description
1 polymer ?
#
loop_
_entity_poly.entity_id
_entity_poly.type
_entity_poly.pdbx_seq_one_letter_code
_entity_poly.pdbx_strand_id
1 'polypeptide(L)'
;MKNDNLWVIRITIWTIVLAVIFTLLSQNTLSKVGVFTAFFMLFSIVFMGIIFDMIGVAATVAEPAPINAKAAKKIIGAKQALFFIRNAERVAVFCNDVIGDISGIVSGGAAAAIIFRIFGQGGESLYSVILTSIVAGITVGGKGIGKTLAIKKSTEILVFVGKIIYYIEKIFRVNLTNSKSKRRKKRV
;
A
#
# COMPACT_ATOMS: atom_id res chain seq x y z
N MET A 1 -4.07 -22.34 13.68
CA MET A 1 -5.22 -21.76 14.40
C MET A 1 -4.84 -20.79 15.52
N LYS A 2 -4.19 -21.19 16.63
CA LYS A 2 -3.93 -20.24 17.75
C LYS A 2 -3.00 -19.07 17.38
N ASN A 3 -1.98 -19.31 16.54
CA ASN A 3 -1.07 -18.25 16.06
C ASN A 3 -1.67 -17.37 14.96
N ASP A 4 -2.59 -17.88 14.16
CA ASP A 4 -3.22 -17.12 13.07
C ASP A 4 -4.21 -16.10 13.65
N ASN A 5 -4.97 -16.49 14.67
CA ASN A 5 -5.88 -15.58 15.39
C ASN A 5 -5.13 -14.44 16.09
N LEU A 6 -3.96 -14.73 16.68
CA LEU A 6 -3.10 -13.69 17.28
C LEU A 6 -2.53 -12.73 16.24
N TRP A 7 -2.25 -13.21 15.02
CA TRP A 7 -1.81 -12.35 13.92
C TRP A 7 -2.95 -11.43 13.44
N VAL A 8 -4.16 -11.97 13.29
CA VAL A 8 -5.36 -11.17 12.92
C VAL A 8 -5.65 -10.11 13.98
N ILE A 9 -5.69 -10.47 15.27
CA ILE A 9 -5.90 -9.49 16.36
C ILE A 9 -4.82 -8.42 16.33
N ARG A 10 -3.56 -8.81 16.12
CA ARG A 10 -2.44 -7.88 16.02
C ARG A 10 -2.60 -6.92 14.84
N ILE A 11 -2.93 -7.42 13.64
CA ILE A 11 -3.07 -6.54 12.48
C ILE A 11 -4.25 -5.59 12.65
N THR A 12 -5.38 -6.05 13.19
CA THR A 12 -6.53 -5.19 13.49
C THR A 12 -6.18 -4.06 14.46
N ILE A 13 -5.52 -4.38 15.58
CA ILE A 13 -5.10 -3.36 16.57
C ILE A 13 -4.12 -2.37 15.92
N TRP A 14 -3.13 -2.87 15.18
CA TRP A 14 -2.18 -2.00 14.48
C TRP A 14 -2.86 -1.11 13.43
N THR A 15 -3.83 -1.63 12.67
CA THR A 15 -4.60 -0.85 11.69
C THR A 15 -5.37 0.27 12.36
N ILE A 16 -6.03 0.01 13.49
CA ILE A 16 -6.76 1.04 14.24
C ILE A 16 -5.79 2.15 14.70
N VAL A 17 -4.66 1.76 15.31
CA VAL A 17 -3.66 2.72 15.81
C VAL A 17 -3.08 3.55 14.65
N LEU A 18 -2.70 2.91 13.55
CA LEU A 18 -2.18 3.59 12.36
C LEU A 18 -3.23 4.52 11.74
N ALA A 19 -4.48 4.08 11.62
CA ALA A 19 -5.57 4.88 11.07
C ALA A 19 -5.78 6.17 11.88
N VAL A 20 -5.79 6.09 13.21
CA VAL A 20 -5.92 7.27 14.09
C VAL A 20 -4.74 8.22 13.90
N ILE A 21 -3.50 7.71 13.96
CA ILE A 21 -2.29 8.52 13.82
C ILE A 21 -2.28 9.24 12.46
N PHE A 22 -2.48 8.51 11.36
CA PHE A 22 -2.47 9.09 10.02
C PHE A 22 -3.60 10.08 9.80
N THR A 23 -4.80 9.81 10.32
CA THR A 23 -5.94 10.73 10.20
C THR A 23 -5.65 12.04 10.93
N LEU A 24 -5.15 11.98 12.17
CA LEU A 24 -4.80 13.17 12.94
C LEU A 24 -3.68 13.98 12.28
N LEU A 25 -2.62 13.32 11.82
CA LEU A 25 -1.52 13.97 11.11
C LEU A 25 -2.00 14.62 9.81
N SER A 26 -2.83 13.91 9.04
CA SER A 26 -3.39 14.41 7.79
C SER A 26 -4.27 15.64 8.03
N GLN A 27 -5.22 15.57 8.98
CA GLN A 27 -6.10 16.70 9.29
C GLN A 27 -5.33 17.92 9.81
N ASN A 28 -4.37 17.73 10.72
CA ASN A 28 -3.55 18.83 11.25
C ASN A 28 -2.71 19.47 10.13
N THR A 29 -2.15 18.67 9.23
CA THR A 29 -1.39 19.19 8.08
C THR A 29 -2.29 19.89 7.07
N LEU A 30 -3.42 19.26 6.70
CA LEU A 30 -4.42 19.86 5.82
C LEU A 30 -4.92 21.19 6.38
N SER A 31 -5.01 21.31 7.72
CA SER A 31 -5.49 22.51 8.36
C SER A 31 -4.59 23.74 8.14
N LYS A 32 -3.31 23.53 7.85
CA LYS A 32 -2.31 24.59 7.75
C LYS A 32 -1.95 24.94 6.31
N VAL A 33 -2.35 24.12 5.34
CA VAL A 33 -2.04 24.33 3.92
C VAL A 33 -3.20 25.02 3.19
N GLY A 34 -2.86 25.69 2.09
CA GLY A 34 -3.87 26.30 1.20
C GLY A 34 -4.73 25.23 0.50
N VAL A 35 -5.91 25.66 0.04
CA VAL A 35 -6.90 24.77 -0.61
C VAL A 35 -6.31 24.01 -1.81
N PHE A 36 -5.52 24.69 -2.65
CA PHE A 36 -4.87 24.05 -3.80
C PHE A 36 -3.90 22.93 -3.40
N THR A 37 -3.06 23.19 -2.39
CA THR A 37 -2.14 22.19 -1.84
C THR A 37 -2.89 21.02 -1.19
N ALA A 38 -4.03 21.29 -0.55
CA ALA A 38 -4.86 20.25 0.05
C ALA A 38 -5.44 19.27 -0.99
N PHE A 39 -5.89 19.76 -2.15
CA PHE A 39 -6.31 18.90 -3.26
C PHE A 39 -5.16 18.02 -3.78
N PHE A 40 -3.96 18.58 -3.93
CA PHE A 40 -2.79 17.79 -4.34
C PHE A 40 -2.45 16.69 -3.32
N MET A 41 -2.54 17.00 -2.02
CA MET A 41 -2.31 16.03 -0.95
C MET A 41 -3.37 14.93 -0.95
N LEU A 42 -4.66 15.29 -1.14
CA LEU A 42 -5.76 14.33 -1.28
C LEU A 42 -5.50 13.34 -2.42
N PHE A 43 -5.21 13.82 -3.63
CA PHE A 43 -4.92 12.91 -4.76
C PHE A 43 -3.66 12.09 -4.53
N SER A 44 -2.62 12.65 -3.90
CA SER A 44 -1.41 11.91 -3.55
C SER A 44 -1.70 10.74 -2.61
N ILE A 45 -2.59 10.92 -1.62
CA ILE A 45 -3.03 9.85 -0.71
C ILE A 45 -3.74 8.75 -1.52
N VAL A 46 -4.70 9.11 -2.37
CA VAL A 46 -5.45 8.16 -3.21
C VAL A 46 -4.52 7.36 -4.13
N PHE A 47 -3.59 8.03 -4.83
CA PHE A 47 -2.62 7.36 -5.69
C PHE A 47 -1.70 6.43 -4.91
N MET A 48 -1.27 6.81 -3.71
CA MET A 48 -0.49 5.94 -2.85
C MET A 48 -1.27 4.66 -2.51
N GLY A 49 -2.55 4.77 -2.15
CA GLY A 49 -3.43 3.62 -1.91
C GLY A 49 -3.56 2.70 -3.12
N ILE A 50 -3.71 3.26 -4.33
CA ILE A 50 -3.78 2.47 -5.58
C ILE A 50 -2.45 1.76 -5.87
N ILE A 51 -1.31 2.43 -5.66
CA ILE A 51 0.01 1.84 -5.87
C ILE A 51 0.23 0.67 -4.90
N PHE A 52 -0.13 0.83 -3.62
CA PHE A 52 -0.01 -0.27 -2.66
C PHE A 52 -0.94 -1.43 -2.99
N ASP A 53 -2.18 -1.19 -3.40
CA ASP A 53 -3.08 -2.25 -3.88
C ASP A 53 -2.45 -3.02 -5.06
N MET A 54 -1.87 -2.30 -6.03
CA MET A 54 -1.16 -2.89 -7.16
C MET A 54 0.00 -3.79 -6.72
N ILE A 55 0.77 -3.39 -5.70
CA ILE A 55 1.86 -4.20 -5.14
C ILE A 55 1.31 -5.45 -4.45
N GLY A 56 0.23 -5.33 -3.69
CA GLY A 56 -0.43 -6.45 -3.04
C GLY A 56 -0.92 -7.50 -4.04
N VAL A 57 -1.59 -7.06 -5.11
CA VAL A 57 -2.04 -7.96 -6.19
C VAL A 57 -0.87 -8.54 -6.98
N ALA A 58 0.17 -7.76 -7.24
CA ALA A 58 1.37 -8.28 -7.89
C ALA A 58 2.04 -9.38 -7.04
N ALA A 59 2.03 -9.24 -5.71
CA ALA A 59 2.57 -10.25 -4.79
C ALA A 59 1.81 -11.58 -4.82
N THR A 60 0.49 -11.54 -5.01
CA THR A 60 -0.35 -12.75 -5.03
C THR A 60 -0.32 -13.47 -6.37
N VAL A 61 -0.19 -12.73 -7.48
CA VAL A 61 -0.24 -13.29 -8.83
C VAL A 61 1.16 -13.67 -9.36
N ALA A 62 2.25 -13.11 -8.82
CA ALA A 62 3.59 -13.38 -9.34
C ALA A 62 4.03 -14.83 -9.16
N GLU A 63 4.55 -15.41 -10.24
CA GLU A 63 5.15 -16.74 -10.21
C GLU A 63 6.59 -16.72 -9.66
N PRO A 64 6.97 -17.71 -8.83
CA PRO A 64 8.33 -17.78 -8.28
C PRO A 64 9.41 -18.04 -9.34
N ALA A 65 9.11 -18.76 -10.42
CA ALA A 65 10.08 -19.19 -11.44
C ALA A 65 10.83 -18.02 -12.12
N PRO A 66 10.17 -17.00 -12.69
CA PRO A 66 10.87 -15.87 -13.32
C PRO A 66 11.69 -15.06 -12.31
N ILE A 67 11.22 -14.92 -11.07
CA ILE A 67 11.94 -14.18 -10.03
C ILE A 67 13.16 -14.98 -9.52
N ASN A 68 13.05 -16.31 -9.40
CA ASN A 68 14.17 -17.20 -9.08
C ASN A 68 15.27 -17.12 -10.14
N ALA A 69 14.91 -17.10 -11.43
CA ALA A 69 15.88 -16.94 -12.51
C ALA A 69 16.63 -15.58 -12.41
N LYS A 70 15.91 -14.50 -12.09
CA LYS A 70 16.51 -13.18 -11.84
C LYS A 70 17.41 -13.17 -10.59
N ALA A 71 17.02 -13.88 -9.53
CA ALA A 71 17.83 -14.02 -8.32
C ALA A 71 19.11 -14.84 -8.56
N ALA A 72 19.06 -15.89 -9.39
CA ALA A 72 20.23 -16.67 -9.81
C ALA A 72 21.23 -15.82 -10.61
N LYS A 73 20.72 -14.92 -11.47
CA LYS A 73 21.52 -13.91 -12.17
C LYS A 73 21.96 -12.73 -11.28
N LYS A 74 21.72 -12.80 -9.96
CA LYS A 74 22.05 -11.76 -8.97
C LYS A 74 21.49 -10.37 -9.32
N ILE A 75 20.32 -10.32 -9.95
CA ILE A 75 19.63 -9.05 -10.21
C ILE A 75 19.24 -8.41 -8.88
N ILE A 76 19.58 -7.13 -8.73
CA ILE A 76 19.30 -6.34 -7.52
C ILE A 76 17.78 -6.34 -7.26
N GLY A 77 17.39 -6.59 -6.01
CA GLY A 77 15.98 -6.64 -5.60
C GLY A 77 15.27 -7.96 -5.84
N ALA A 78 15.84 -8.90 -6.60
CA ALA A 78 15.19 -10.18 -6.89
C ALA A 78 15.06 -11.08 -5.63
N LYS A 79 16.01 -11.00 -4.69
CA LYS A 79 15.92 -11.73 -3.41
C LYS A 79 14.81 -11.17 -2.52
N GLN A 80 14.68 -9.85 -2.47
CA GLN A 80 13.62 -9.15 -1.76
C GLN A 80 12.25 -9.45 -2.39
N ALA A 81 12.16 -9.49 -3.72
CA ALA A 81 10.96 -9.91 -4.44
C ALA A 81 10.51 -11.33 -4.04
N LEU A 82 11.43 -12.29 -3.87
CA LEU A 82 11.09 -13.63 -3.36
C LEU A 82 10.52 -13.62 -1.95
N PHE A 83 10.95 -12.69 -1.09
CA PHE A 83 10.38 -12.53 0.24
C PHE A 83 8.90 -12.12 0.16
N PHE A 84 8.54 -11.22 -0.77
CA PHE A 84 7.15 -10.81 -0.98
C PHE A 84 6.27 -11.98 -1.43
N ILE A 85 6.70 -12.78 -2.42
CA ILE A 85 5.94 -13.95 -2.89
C ILE A 85 5.76 -14.99 -1.77
N ARG A 86 6.80 -15.22 -0.96
CA ARG A 86 6.74 -16.19 0.16
C ARG A 86 5.77 -15.76 1.26
N ASN A 87 5.47 -14.48 1.38
CA ASN A 87 4.54 -13.92 2.36
C ASN A 87 3.34 -13.26 1.68
N ALA A 88 3.00 -13.68 0.45
CA ALA A 88 2.05 -12.97 -0.42
C ALA A 88 0.71 -12.70 0.26
N GLU A 89 0.17 -13.67 1.01
CA GLU A 89 -1.08 -13.51 1.76
C GLU A 89 -1.02 -12.35 2.77
N ARG A 90 0.05 -12.28 3.57
CA ARG A 90 0.23 -11.20 4.56
C ARG A 90 0.47 -9.85 3.90
N VAL A 91 1.23 -9.85 2.81
CA VAL A 91 1.51 -8.63 2.03
C VAL A 91 0.23 -8.11 1.38
N ALA A 92 -0.60 -9.00 0.84
CA ALA A 92 -1.87 -8.63 0.23
C ALA A 92 -2.81 -7.99 1.25
N VAL A 93 -3.01 -8.62 2.41
CA VAL A 93 -3.85 -8.05 3.47
C VAL A 93 -3.30 -6.70 3.95
N PHE A 94 -1.99 -6.59 4.12
CA PHE A 94 -1.39 -5.31 4.54
C PHE A 94 -1.52 -4.22 3.47
N CYS A 95 -1.18 -4.50 2.22
CA CYS A 95 -1.13 -3.49 1.17
C CYS A 95 -2.51 -3.13 0.61
N ASN A 96 -3.39 -4.11 0.40
CA ASN A 96 -4.73 -3.84 -0.09
C ASN A 96 -5.66 -3.38 1.02
N ASP A 97 -5.72 -4.10 2.14
CA ASP A 97 -6.75 -3.86 3.15
C ASP A 97 -6.27 -2.78 4.12
N VAL A 98 -5.13 -2.96 4.80
CA VAL A 98 -4.67 -1.97 5.79
C VAL A 98 -4.35 -0.62 5.16
N ILE A 99 -3.46 -0.59 4.16
CA ILE A 99 -3.05 0.68 3.53
C ILE A 99 -4.18 1.24 2.65
N GLY A 100 -4.90 0.38 1.92
CA GLY A 100 -6.00 0.81 1.06
C GLY A 100 -7.16 1.41 1.85
N ASP A 101 -7.56 0.80 2.97
CA ASP A 101 -8.65 1.32 3.80
C ASP A 101 -8.22 2.61 4.52
N ILE A 102 -6.99 2.66 5.05
CA ILE A 102 -6.47 3.91 5.66
C ILE A 102 -6.43 5.02 4.61
N SER A 103 -5.96 4.75 3.39
CA SER A 103 -5.97 5.73 2.30
C SER A 103 -7.39 6.20 1.97
N GLY A 104 -8.38 5.31 2.01
CA GLY A 104 -9.78 5.64 1.77
C GLY A 104 -10.35 6.54 2.87
N ILE A 105 -10.17 6.16 4.14
CA ILE A 105 -10.65 6.92 5.30
C ILE A 105 -9.99 8.31 5.35
N VAL A 106 -8.66 8.36 5.19
CA VAL A 106 -7.92 9.63 5.25
C VAL A 106 -8.26 10.53 4.06
N SER A 107 -8.41 9.99 2.84
CA SER A 107 -8.80 10.79 1.68
C SER A 107 -10.25 11.29 1.77
N GLY A 108 -11.19 10.49 2.28
CA GLY A 108 -12.56 10.93 2.55
C GLY A 108 -12.63 12.04 3.58
N GLY A 109 -11.92 11.89 4.71
CA GLY A 109 -11.82 12.95 5.72
C GLY A 109 -11.14 14.22 5.20
N ALA A 110 -10.12 14.07 4.35
CA ALA A 110 -9.47 15.19 3.68
C ALA A 110 -10.41 15.92 2.71
N ALA A 111 -11.20 15.20 1.91
CA ALA A 111 -12.21 15.79 1.02
C ALA A 111 -13.23 16.63 1.80
N ALA A 112 -13.76 16.09 2.90
CA ALA A 112 -14.69 16.80 3.77
C ALA A 112 -14.06 18.07 4.37
N ALA A 113 -12.82 17.97 4.87
CA ALA A 113 -12.09 19.12 5.42
C ALA A 113 -11.82 20.22 4.38
N ILE A 114 -11.58 19.84 3.12
CA ILE A 114 -11.39 20.81 2.02
C ILE A 114 -12.70 21.53 1.72
N ILE A 115 -13.82 20.82 1.61
CA ILE A 115 -15.12 21.44 1.32
C ILE A 115 -15.57 22.36 2.45
N PHE A 116 -15.38 21.94 3.70
CA PHE A 116 -15.65 22.75 4.89
C PHE A 116 -14.96 24.13 4.81
N ARG A 117 -13.71 24.16 4.32
CA ARG A 117 -12.92 25.40 4.20
C ARG A 117 -13.41 26.33 3.11
N ILE A 118 -13.95 25.79 2.03
CA ILE A 118 -14.37 26.59 0.86
C ILE A 118 -15.76 27.19 1.09
N PHE A 119 -16.69 26.42 1.68
CA PHE A 119 -18.11 26.78 1.73
C PHE A 119 -18.66 27.04 3.14
N GLY A 120 -17.92 26.72 4.20
CA GLY A 120 -18.39 26.83 5.58
C GLY A 120 -19.62 25.94 5.88
N GLN A 121 -20.24 26.14 7.04
CA GLN A 121 -21.28 25.26 7.60
C GLN A 121 -22.59 25.13 6.79
N GLY A 122 -22.83 26.00 5.80
CA GLY A 122 -24.15 26.12 5.13
C GLY A 122 -24.30 25.36 3.80
N GLY A 123 -23.21 24.97 3.13
CA GLY A 123 -23.23 24.37 1.78
C GLY A 123 -22.63 22.96 1.69
N GLU A 124 -22.32 22.34 2.84
CA GLU A 124 -21.39 21.21 2.95
C GLU A 124 -21.88 19.94 2.27
N SER A 125 -23.19 19.67 2.25
CA SER A 125 -23.68 18.33 1.90
C SER A 125 -23.47 17.98 0.43
N LEU A 126 -23.92 18.84 -0.50
CA LEU A 126 -23.92 18.48 -1.93
C LEU A 126 -22.50 18.45 -2.50
N TYR A 127 -21.68 19.47 -2.21
CA TYR A 127 -20.32 19.54 -2.74
C TYR A 127 -19.38 18.50 -2.10
N SER A 128 -19.57 18.17 -0.81
CA SER A 128 -18.84 17.08 -0.17
C SER A 128 -19.19 15.75 -0.82
N VAL A 129 -20.48 15.46 -1.02
CA VAL A 129 -20.92 14.22 -1.68
C VAL A 129 -20.38 14.13 -3.11
N ILE A 130 -20.41 15.21 -3.88
CA ILE A 130 -19.84 15.25 -5.24
C ILE A 130 -18.34 14.94 -5.19
N LEU A 131 -17.59 15.63 -4.33
CA LEU A 131 -16.14 15.44 -4.25
C LEU A 131 -15.77 14.02 -3.78
N THR A 132 -16.41 13.52 -2.72
CA THR A 132 -16.17 12.16 -2.23
C THR A 132 -16.56 11.11 -3.27
N SER A 133 -17.61 11.35 -4.07
CA SER A 133 -18.02 10.45 -5.15
C SER A 133 -17.01 10.43 -6.30
N ILE A 134 -16.47 11.59 -6.68
CA ILE A 134 -15.38 11.68 -7.67
C ILE A 134 -14.14 10.91 -7.17
N VAL A 135 -13.76 11.14 -5.92
CA VAL A 135 -12.62 10.44 -5.29
C VAL A 135 -12.85 8.94 -5.25
N ALA A 136 -14.06 8.48 -4.88
CA ALA A 136 -14.42 7.08 -4.86
C ALA A 136 -14.33 6.46 -6.28
N GLY A 137 -14.88 7.13 -7.29
CA GLY A 137 -14.82 6.69 -8.69
C GLY A 137 -13.38 6.57 -9.21
N ILE A 138 -12.54 7.57 -8.94
CA ILE A 138 -11.10 7.54 -9.28
C ILE A 138 -10.39 6.40 -8.55
N THR A 139 -10.72 6.17 -7.28
CA THR A 139 -10.12 5.11 -6.48
C THR A 139 -10.46 3.72 -7.04
N VAL A 140 -11.74 3.46 -7.32
CA VAL A 140 -12.19 2.16 -7.86
C VAL A 140 -11.66 1.94 -9.28
N GLY A 141 -11.78 2.95 -10.16
CA GLY A 141 -11.27 2.86 -11.54
C GLY A 141 -9.75 2.70 -11.58
N GLY A 142 -9.03 3.47 -10.75
CA GLY A 142 -7.58 3.39 -10.60
C GLY A 142 -7.10 2.03 -10.09
N LYS A 143 -7.76 1.46 -9.06
CA LYS A 143 -7.50 0.08 -8.61
C LYS A 143 -7.77 -0.93 -9.73
N GLY A 144 -8.84 -0.77 -10.51
CA GLY A 144 -9.14 -1.66 -11.65
C GLY A 144 -8.03 -1.70 -12.70
N ILE A 145 -7.55 -0.52 -13.12
CA ILE A 145 -6.41 -0.40 -14.05
C ILE A 145 -5.14 -0.97 -13.40
N GLY A 146 -4.89 -0.62 -12.14
CA GLY A 146 -3.73 -1.08 -11.38
C GLY A 146 -3.66 -2.60 -11.28
N LYS A 147 -4.78 -3.27 -11.00
CA LYS A 147 -4.85 -4.73 -10.96
C LYS A 147 -4.54 -5.37 -12.32
N THR A 148 -5.03 -4.78 -13.41
CA THR A 148 -4.73 -5.26 -14.76
C THR A 148 -3.22 -5.17 -15.05
N LEU A 149 -2.58 -4.08 -14.65
CA LEU A 149 -1.13 -3.91 -14.74
C LEU A 149 -0.37 -4.88 -13.82
N ALA A 150 -0.86 -5.06 -12.60
CA ALA A 150 -0.29 -5.99 -11.63
C ALA A 150 -0.27 -7.43 -12.17
N ILE A 151 -1.34 -7.87 -12.82
CA ILE A 151 -1.42 -9.21 -13.42
C ILE A 151 -0.44 -9.33 -14.59
N LYS A 152 -0.42 -8.37 -15.51
CA LYS A 152 0.42 -8.42 -16.72
C LYS A 152 1.93 -8.27 -16.42
N LYS A 153 2.29 -7.50 -15.39
CA LYS A 153 3.68 -7.12 -15.08
C LYS A 153 4.09 -7.44 -13.64
N SER A 154 3.47 -8.46 -13.03
CA SER A 154 3.68 -8.85 -11.62
C SER A 154 5.16 -8.99 -11.25
N THR A 155 5.93 -9.69 -12.09
CA THR A 155 7.38 -9.91 -11.88
C THR A 155 8.18 -8.61 -11.91
N GLU A 156 7.90 -7.70 -12.83
CA GLU A 156 8.63 -6.43 -12.94
C GLU A 156 8.34 -5.53 -11.75
N ILE A 157 7.06 -5.44 -11.36
CA ILE A 157 6.60 -4.66 -10.21
C ILE A 157 7.28 -5.16 -8.93
N LEU A 158 7.24 -6.46 -8.66
CA LEU A 158 7.87 -7.00 -7.45
C LEU A 158 9.38 -6.86 -7.43
N VAL A 159 10.06 -7.01 -8.57
CA VAL A 159 11.52 -6.79 -8.64
C VAL A 159 11.85 -5.32 -8.41
N PHE A 160 11.04 -4.40 -8.93
CA PHE A 160 11.20 -2.97 -8.67
C PHE A 160 10.99 -2.63 -7.19
N VAL A 161 9.91 -3.11 -6.57
CA VAL A 161 9.67 -2.95 -5.12
C VAL A 161 10.81 -3.59 -4.33
N GLY A 162 11.24 -4.79 -4.72
CA GLY A 162 12.38 -5.47 -4.12
C GLY A 162 13.68 -4.66 -4.21
N LYS A 163 13.89 -3.92 -5.30
CA LYS A 163 15.04 -3.03 -5.48
C LYS A 163 14.98 -1.85 -4.52
N ILE A 164 13.81 -1.25 -4.30
CA ILE A 164 13.61 -0.21 -3.28
C ILE A 164 13.98 -0.74 -1.90
N ILE A 165 13.45 -1.91 -1.53
CA ILE A 165 13.76 -2.54 -0.24
C ILE A 165 15.26 -2.84 -0.12
N TYR A 166 15.92 -3.32 -1.17
CA TYR A 166 17.36 -3.57 -1.15
C TYR A 166 18.15 -2.29 -0.82
N TYR A 167 17.78 -1.15 -1.39
CA TYR A 167 18.45 0.11 -1.07
C TYR A 167 18.16 0.57 0.36
N ILE A 168 16.93 0.41 0.84
CA ILE A 168 16.58 0.70 2.24
C ILE A 168 17.42 -0.16 3.19
N GLU A 169 17.50 -1.47 2.94
CA GLU A 169 18.33 -2.39 3.74
C GLU A 169 19.81 -1.96 3.75
N LYS A 170 20.34 -1.54 2.60
CA LYS A 170 21.73 -1.08 2.48
C LYS A 170 21.99 0.24 3.21
N ILE A 171 21.05 1.20 3.12
CA ILE A 171 21.16 2.53 3.73
C ILE A 171 21.03 2.42 5.26
N PHE A 172 20.00 1.72 5.74
CA PHE A 172 19.73 1.58 7.17
C PHE A 172 20.54 0.46 7.83
N ARG A 173 21.31 -0.32 7.06
CA ARG A 173 22.05 -1.51 7.52
C ARG A 173 21.16 -2.54 8.25
N VAL A 174 19.90 -2.64 7.85
CA VAL A 174 18.92 -3.59 8.41
C VAL A 174 18.71 -4.74 7.43
N ASN A 175 18.61 -5.96 7.94
CA ASN A 175 18.25 -7.14 7.13
C ASN A 175 16.76 -7.44 7.31
N LEU A 176 15.90 -6.83 6.49
CA LEU A 176 14.44 -7.01 6.55
C LEU A 176 14.01 -8.34 5.89
N THR A 177 14.72 -8.78 4.85
CA THR A 177 14.33 -9.90 3.99
C THR A 177 15.15 -11.18 4.17
N ASN A 178 16.07 -11.19 5.14
CA ASN A 178 16.97 -12.33 5.36
C ASN A 178 16.28 -13.47 6.13
N SER A 179 15.30 -14.11 5.47
CA SER A 179 14.79 -15.41 5.88
C SER A 179 15.84 -16.45 5.54
N LYS A 180 16.48 -17.03 6.57
CA LYS A 180 17.40 -18.17 6.45
C LYS A 180 16.83 -19.17 5.43
N SER A 181 17.48 -19.27 4.28
CA SER A 181 17.24 -20.37 3.34
C SER A 181 17.37 -21.67 4.11
N LYS A 182 16.25 -22.34 4.38
CA LYS A 182 16.24 -23.70 4.92
C LYS A 182 16.90 -24.58 3.86
N ARG A 183 18.22 -24.71 3.97
CA ARG A 183 19.07 -25.61 3.22
C ARG A 183 18.72 -27.05 3.64
N ARG A 184 17.56 -27.56 3.23
CA ARG A 184 17.23 -28.97 3.42
C ARG A 184 17.77 -29.75 2.22
N LYS A 185 19.04 -30.10 2.37
CA LYS A 185 19.72 -31.29 1.87
C LYS A 185 18.70 -32.40 1.54
N LYS A 186 18.54 -32.74 0.26
CA LYS A 186 18.26 -34.12 -0.16
C LYS A 186 19.47 -34.55 -1.00
N ARG A 187 20.52 -34.96 -0.27
CA ARG A 187 21.36 -36.09 -0.69
C ARG A 187 20.62 -37.30 -0.14
N VAL A 188 20.03 -38.10 -1.02
CA VAL A 188 20.33 -39.51 -1.33
C VAL A 188 19.44 -39.84 -2.51
#